data_AF-A0A538TJH2-F1
#
_entry.id   AF-A0A538TJH2-F1
#
_cell.length_a   1.000
_cell.length_b   1.000
_cell.length_c   1.000
_cell.angle_alpha   90.00
_cell.angle_beta   90.00
_cell.angle_gamma   90.00
#
_symmetry.space_group_name_H-M   'P 1'
#
loop_
_entity.id
_entity.type
_entity.pdbx_description
1 polymer ?
#
loop_
_entity_poly.entity_id
_entity_poly.type
_entity_poly.pdbx_seq_one_letter_code
_entity_poly.pdbx_strand_id
1 'polypeptide(L)'
;MSLDDQERARVLTLLRAYGWNATSFQVLEPGFRYWFDGEDACVGYVDTGKAWVVAGAPIAPRERLRDVAQSFSALASTAGKRVAFFGTESRFQEAVGWHGLRIGDQPVWAPEDWDATLQRSRSLREQLRRARAKGVKVRRLDAVELSPGHPMRDRVDALIARWLHTRPMAPMGFLVQVHPYTFPEERHSFVAQLGERVVGFLGVIPIYARGGWFFEDFLSDPIAPNGTVELLIDAGMRAAAANGIPYATLGLVPLVGEVGVRIRAVRRWGMLLFDFDGLRAFKGRFRPRAWDPIYLSYPPGGSSWGAIIDALTAFSRGGLLAFGAQTLLRGPAIAIRVLAVLLAPWTLLLSLPVSRAWFPSEASRWGWVIFDIAVCVALYRLSERWNRRLATVLATAIALDAVLTLFQAVFYDLPRHHTPLDLGVILVAVMAPTAATILLWIGRAHRGSVGG
;
A
#
# COMPACT_ATOMS: atom_id res chain seq x y z
N MET A 1 -30.02 -5.23 15.45
CA MET A 1 -28.87 -4.41 15.04
C MET A 1 -27.79 -4.63 16.09
N SER A 2 -26.60 -5.08 15.71
CA SER A 2 -25.52 -5.34 16.68
C SER A 2 -25.02 -4.03 17.32
N LEU A 3 -24.29 -4.11 18.44
CA LEU A 3 -23.67 -2.92 19.06
C LEU A 3 -22.72 -2.22 18.09
N ASP A 4 -21.95 -2.99 17.30
CA ASP A 4 -21.08 -2.45 16.24
C ASP A 4 -21.89 -1.71 15.16
N ASP A 5 -23.03 -2.25 14.74
CA ASP A 5 -23.91 -1.56 13.78
C ASP A 5 -24.48 -0.25 14.34
N GLN A 6 -24.82 -0.20 15.64
CA GLN A 6 -25.28 1.03 16.30
C GLN A 6 -24.19 2.09 16.38
N GLU A 7 -22.97 1.71 16.75
CA GLU A 7 -21.83 2.62 16.78
C GLU A 7 -21.52 3.16 15.37
N ARG A 8 -21.47 2.28 14.36
CA ARG A 8 -21.26 2.70 12.97
C ARG A 8 -22.36 3.62 12.45
N ALA A 9 -23.62 3.37 12.79
CA ALA A 9 -24.71 4.27 12.44
C ALA A 9 -24.55 5.65 13.10
N ARG A 10 -24.13 5.71 14.37
CA ARG A 10 -23.81 6.97 15.06
C ARG A 10 -22.65 7.70 14.38
N VAL A 11 -21.59 6.98 14.01
CA VAL A 11 -20.45 7.53 13.27
C VAL A 11 -20.86 8.06 11.90
N LEU A 12 -21.77 7.37 11.19
CA LEU A 12 -22.31 7.85 9.92
C LEU A 12 -23.05 9.18 10.08
N THR A 13 -23.83 9.36 11.15
CA THR A 13 -24.47 10.66 11.46
C THR A 13 -23.44 11.76 11.66
N LEU A 14 -22.37 11.48 12.42
CA LEU A 14 -21.26 12.43 12.61
C LEU A 14 -20.49 12.72 11.32
N LEU A 15 -20.29 11.71 10.46
CA LEU A 15 -19.66 11.88 9.17
C LEU A 15 -20.47 12.80 8.27
N ARG A 16 -21.80 12.64 8.22
CA ARG A 16 -22.69 13.52 7.45
C ARG A 16 -22.58 14.98 7.87
N ALA A 17 -22.36 15.25 9.15
CA ALA A 17 -22.20 16.60 9.68
C ALA A 17 -20.77 17.15 9.53
N TYR A 18 -19.75 16.34 9.82
CA TYR A 18 -18.37 16.81 10.09
C TYR A 18 -17.27 16.06 9.34
N GLY A 19 -17.61 15.06 8.53
CA GLY A 19 -16.67 14.23 7.76
C GLY A 19 -15.95 15.01 6.65
N TRP A 20 -14.77 15.54 6.97
CA TRP A 20 -13.99 16.42 6.08
C TRP A 20 -12.91 15.72 5.26
N ASN A 21 -12.14 14.81 5.88
CA ASN A 21 -11.02 14.13 5.20
C ASN A 21 -11.55 13.22 4.09
N ALA A 22 -10.83 13.12 2.96
CA ALA A 22 -11.23 12.22 1.88
C ALA A 22 -11.47 10.78 2.35
N THR A 23 -10.67 10.32 3.30
CA THR A 23 -10.70 8.96 3.86
C THR A 23 -11.65 8.82 5.04
N SER A 24 -12.41 9.85 5.44
CA SER A 24 -13.20 9.81 6.68
C SER A 24 -14.30 8.76 6.65
N PHE A 25 -14.92 8.53 5.49
CA PHE A 25 -15.98 7.52 5.35
C PHE A 25 -15.46 6.10 5.60
N GLN A 26 -14.19 5.83 5.29
CA GLN A 26 -13.58 4.51 5.41
C GLN A 26 -13.50 4.02 6.87
N VAL A 27 -13.67 4.90 7.86
CA VAL A 27 -13.72 4.46 9.27
C VAL A 27 -14.91 3.55 9.55
N LEU A 28 -15.96 3.58 8.71
CA LEU A 28 -17.12 2.69 8.82
C LEU A 28 -16.82 1.25 8.41
N GLU A 29 -15.66 1.00 7.78
CA GLU A 29 -15.23 -0.33 7.36
C GLU A 29 -14.78 -1.20 8.55
N PRO A 30 -14.76 -2.54 8.40
CA PRO A 30 -14.33 -3.42 9.47
C PRO A 30 -12.90 -3.13 9.97
N GLY A 31 -12.72 -3.20 11.29
CA GLY A 31 -11.43 -3.12 11.95
C GLY A 31 -11.16 -1.82 12.71
N PHE A 32 -12.05 -0.83 12.59
CA PHE A 32 -11.97 0.40 13.37
C PHE A 32 -12.64 0.26 14.73
N ARG A 33 -12.10 0.99 15.70
CA ARG A 33 -12.68 1.29 17.00
C ARG A 33 -13.04 2.77 17.04
N TYR A 34 -14.02 3.09 17.88
CA TYR A 34 -14.51 4.45 18.02
C TYR A 34 -14.34 4.93 19.44
N TRP A 35 -13.91 6.17 19.58
CA TRP A 35 -14.02 6.91 20.82
C TRP A 35 -14.91 8.13 20.57
N PHE A 36 -15.89 8.36 21.44
CA PHE A 36 -16.84 9.47 21.31
C PHE A 36 -16.58 10.50 22.41
N ASP A 37 -16.63 11.77 22.04
CA ASP A 37 -16.45 12.91 22.95
C ASP A 37 -17.70 13.79 22.93
N GLY A 38 -18.68 13.43 23.75
CA GLY A 38 -20.02 14.01 23.70
C GLY A 38 -20.83 13.49 22.52
N GLU A 39 -21.76 14.29 22.01
CA GLU A 39 -22.70 13.89 20.95
C GLU A 39 -22.23 14.22 19.54
N ASP A 40 -21.31 15.17 19.41
CA ASP A 40 -20.89 15.85 18.17
C ASP A 40 -19.44 15.56 17.76
N ALA A 41 -18.74 14.66 18.46
CA ALA A 41 -17.36 14.30 18.12
C ALA A 41 -17.06 12.81 18.25
N CYS A 42 -16.29 12.29 17.29
CA CYS A 42 -15.78 10.93 17.30
C CYS A 42 -14.37 10.83 16.71
N VAL A 43 -13.59 9.88 17.20
CA VAL A 43 -12.29 9.47 16.65
C VAL A 43 -12.38 8.00 16.22
N GLY A 44 -12.23 7.75 14.91
CA GLY A 44 -12.10 6.41 14.35
C GLY A 44 -10.62 6.00 14.27
N TYR A 45 -10.25 4.91 14.95
CA TYR A 45 -8.85 4.50 15.08
C TYR A 45 -8.68 2.98 15.06
N VAL A 46 -7.45 2.53 14.84
CA VAL A 46 -7.03 1.13 15.00
C VAL A 46 -6.02 1.01 16.14
N ASP A 47 -6.11 -0.08 16.92
CA ASP A 47 -5.15 -0.39 17.98
C ASP A 47 -4.08 -1.36 17.47
N THR A 48 -2.84 -0.89 17.40
CA THR A 48 -1.67 -1.67 16.96
C THR A 48 -0.99 -2.42 18.11
N GLY A 49 -1.55 -2.37 19.31
CA GLY A 49 -0.96 -2.88 20.54
C GLY A 49 -0.06 -1.86 21.23
N LYS A 50 0.81 -1.16 20.50
CA LYS A 50 1.70 -0.11 21.06
C LYS A 50 1.21 1.32 20.81
N ALA A 51 0.32 1.51 19.85
CA ALA A 51 -0.20 2.80 19.46
C ALA A 51 -1.63 2.73 18.95
N TRP A 52 -2.37 3.83 19.10
CA TRP A 52 -3.64 4.08 18.45
C TRP A 52 -3.41 4.95 17.22
N VAL A 53 -3.78 4.42 16.05
CA VAL A 53 -3.60 5.11 14.77
C VAL A 53 -4.96 5.57 14.27
N VAL A 54 -5.16 6.88 14.24
CA VAL A 54 -6.40 7.54 13.80
C VAL A 54 -6.42 7.65 12.28
N ALA A 55 -7.59 7.38 11.70
CA ALA A 55 -7.86 7.58 10.28
C ALA A 55 -8.31 9.03 10.00
N GLY A 56 -7.38 9.86 9.53
CA GLY A 56 -7.62 11.27 9.27
C GLY A 56 -7.60 12.12 10.54
N ALA A 57 -8.41 13.18 10.53
CA ALA A 57 -8.67 14.01 11.70
C ALA A 57 -9.88 13.48 12.50
N PRO A 58 -10.08 13.91 13.77
CA PRO A 58 -11.34 13.70 14.46
C PRO A 58 -12.54 14.16 13.63
N ILE A 59 -13.62 13.39 13.67
CA ILE A 59 -14.90 13.73 13.04
C ILE A 59 -15.65 14.62 14.03
N ALA A 60 -15.44 15.93 13.91
CA ALA A 60 -15.95 16.94 14.82
C ALA A 60 -16.04 18.33 14.14
N PRO A 61 -16.80 19.29 14.71
CA PRO A 61 -16.73 20.70 14.35
C PRO A 61 -15.28 21.22 14.31
N ARG A 62 -14.98 22.20 13.44
CA ARG A 62 -13.60 22.69 13.26
C ARG A 62 -13.02 23.21 14.57
N GLU A 63 -13.86 23.88 15.34
CA GLU A 63 -13.58 24.54 16.60
C GLU A 63 -13.19 23.52 17.68
N ARG A 64 -13.75 22.32 17.62
CA ARG A 64 -13.51 21.24 18.58
C ARG A 64 -12.33 20.33 18.23
N LEU A 65 -11.77 20.44 17.02
CA LEU A 65 -10.69 19.53 16.58
C LEU A 65 -9.50 19.50 17.55
N ARG A 66 -9.12 20.66 18.10
CA ARG A 66 -8.01 20.78 19.05
C ARG A 66 -8.32 20.02 20.34
N ASP A 67 -9.45 20.32 20.94
CA ASP A 67 -9.84 19.77 22.24
C ASP A 67 -10.02 18.25 22.14
N VAL A 68 -10.73 17.79 21.10
CA VAL A 68 -10.96 16.36 20.86
C VAL A 68 -9.64 15.61 20.61
N ALA A 69 -8.73 16.18 19.81
CA ALA A 69 -7.42 15.56 19.56
C ALA A 69 -6.56 15.48 20.83
N GLN A 70 -6.60 16.51 21.68
CA GLN A 70 -5.90 16.55 22.97
C GLN A 70 -6.48 15.54 23.95
N SER A 71 -7.81 15.51 24.12
CA SER A 71 -8.51 14.56 25.00
C SER A 71 -8.27 13.12 24.60
N PHE A 72 -8.35 12.81 23.30
CA PHE A 72 -8.03 11.47 22.79
C PHE A 72 -6.57 11.09 23.02
N SER A 73 -5.65 12.04 22.86
CA SER A 73 -4.22 11.79 23.10
C SER A 73 -3.91 11.57 24.58
N ALA A 74 -4.58 12.29 25.47
CA ALA A 74 -4.49 12.08 26.91
C ALA A 74 -5.01 10.68 27.28
N LEU A 75 -6.18 10.29 26.75
CA LEU A 75 -6.75 8.95 26.94
C LEU A 75 -5.80 7.84 26.46
N ALA A 76 -5.20 8.00 25.30
CA ALA A 76 -4.22 7.04 24.81
C ALA A 76 -3.00 6.96 25.73
N SER A 77 -2.52 8.10 26.22
CA SER A 77 -1.39 8.15 27.15
C SER A 77 -1.70 7.44 28.47
N THR A 78 -2.90 7.58 29.03
CA THR A 78 -3.29 6.85 30.25
C THR A 78 -3.38 5.34 30.01
N ALA A 79 -3.71 4.93 28.78
CA ALA A 79 -3.67 3.53 28.34
C ALA A 79 -2.26 3.03 27.96
N GLY A 80 -1.21 3.86 28.12
CA GLY A 80 0.17 3.52 27.76
C GLY A 80 0.40 3.40 26.24
N LYS A 81 -0.43 4.05 25.43
CA LYS A 81 -0.42 4.00 23.96
C LYS A 81 0.11 5.31 23.39
N ARG A 82 0.90 5.21 22.31
CA ARG A 82 1.21 6.36 21.46
C ARG A 82 0.02 6.68 20.55
N VAL A 83 -0.03 7.90 20.01
CA VAL A 83 -1.05 8.32 19.04
C VAL A 83 -0.41 8.87 17.78
N ALA A 84 -0.95 8.47 16.64
CA ALA A 84 -0.66 9.07 15.35
C ALA A 84 -1.96 9.27 14.55
N PHE A 85 -2.08 10.39 13.88
CA PHE A 85 -3.19 10.76 13.00
C PHE A 85 -2.72 10.64 11.56
N PHE A 86 -3.11 9.58 10.87
CA PHE A 86 -2.67 9.28 9.51
C PHE A 86 -3.65 9.88 8.50
N GLY A 87 -3.15 10.66 7.54
CA GLY A 87 -3.98 11.21 6.48
C GLY A 87 -4.68 12.51 6.87
N THR A 88 -4.08 13.30 7.77
CA THR A 88 -4.59 14.63 8.12
C THR A 88 -4.31 15.62 6.99
N GLU A 89 -5.19 16.62 6.84
CA GLU A 89 -5.06 17.72 5.89
C GLU A 89 -4.66 19.01 6.62
N SER A 90 -4.28 20.07 5.90
CA SER A 90 -3.89 21.37 6.47
C SER A 90 -4.91 21.93 7.47
N ARG A 91 -6.21 21.73 7.23
CA ARG A 91 -7.30 22.10 8.16
C ARG A 91 -7.06 21.62 9.59
N PHE A 92 -6.55 20.41 9.76
CA PHE A 92 -6.27 19.85 11.08
C PHE A 92 -5.04 20.50 11.71
N GLN A 93 -3.96 20.69 10.94
CA GLN A 93 -2.75 21.32 11.44
C GLN A 93 -2.98 22.76 11.89
N GLU A 94 -3.75 23.52 11.11
CA GLU A 94 -4.14 24.88 11.44
C GLU A 94 -4.99 24.94 12.72
N ALA A 95 -5.95 24.03 12.86
CA ALA A 95 -6.84 24.02 14.04
C ALA A 95 -6.09 23.59 15.32
N VAL A 96 -5.28 22.55 15.24
CA VAL A 96 -4.65 21.90 16.40
C VAL A 96 -3.27 22.49 16.73
N GLY A 97 -2.56 23.05 15.75
CA GLY A 97 -1.23 23.61 15.90
C GLY A 97 -0.12 22.58 16.07
N TRP A 98 -0.37 21.32 15.72
CA TRP A 98 0.65 20.27 15.78
C TRP A 98 1.43 20.18 14.48
N HIS A 99 2.74 19.95 14.60
CA HIS A 99 3.56 19.63 13.45
C HIS A 99 3.14 18.28 12.87
N GLY A 100 2.88 18.25 11.57
CA GLY A 100 2.65 17.01 10.82
C GLY A 100 3.76 16.79 9.80
N LEU A 101 4.10 15.52 9.64
CA LEU A 101 5.04 15.09 8.62
C LEU A 101 4.27 14.88 7.30
N ARG A 102 4.60 15.63 6.25
CA ARG A 102 3.96 15.46 4.92
C ARG A 102 4.29 14.08 4.36
N ILE A 103 3.28 13.23 4.22
CA ILE A 103 3.41 11.84 3.75
C ILE A 103 3.04 11.66 2.28
N GLY A 104 2.57 12.71 1.62
CA GLY A 104 2.27 12.70 0.19
C GLY A 104 1.24 13.77 -0.13
N ASP A 105 0.67 13.68 -1.33
CA ASP A 105 -0.30 14.63 -1.82
C ASP A 105 -1.53 13.90 -2.37
N GLN A 106 -2.71 14.51 -2.25
CA GLN A 106 -3.91 14.04 -2.93
C GLN A 106 -4.27 15.01 -4.08
N PRO A 107 -4.60 14.49 -5.27
CA PRO A 107 -5.03 15.33 -6.37
C PRO A 107 -6.51 15.71 -6.22
N VAL A 108 -6.83 16.93 -6.66
CA VAL A 108 -8.16 17.52 -6.51
C VAL A 108 -8.73 17.96 -7.86
N TRP A 109 -10.02 17.69 -8.06
CA TRP A 109 -10.79 18.14 -9.22
C TRP A 109 -12.08 18.82 -8.79
N ALA A 110 -12.55 19.73 -9.64
CA ALA A 110 -13.95 20.07 -9.71
C ALA A 110 -14.57 19.28 -10.88
N PRO A 111 -15.50 18.37 -10.63
CA PRO A 111 -16.16 17.58 -11.68
C PRO A 111 -16.76 18.39 -12.83
N GLU A 112 -17.24 19.61 -12.57
CA GLU A 112 -17.75 20.54 -13.60
C GLU A 112 -16.72 20.84 -14.71
N ASP A 113 -15.43 20.83 -14.40
CA ASP A 113 -14.34 21.10 -15.35
C ASP A 113 -13.96 19.86 -16.20
N TRP A 114 -14.64 18.72 -15.98
CA TRP A 114 -14.20 17.44 -16.55
C TRP A 114 -14.21 17.44 -18.08
N ASP A 115 -15.24 18.00 -18.71
CA ASP A 115 -15.31 18.06 -20.17
C ASP A 115 -14.19 18.93 -20.76
N ALA A 116 -13.89 20.07 -20.14
CA ALA A 116 -12.75 20.91 -20.53
C ALA A 116 -11.41 20.17 -20.35
N THR A 117 -11.28 19.37 -19.29
CA THR A 117 -10.11 18.52 -19.03
C THR A 117 -9.90 17.49 -20.14
N LEU A 118 -10.98 16.82 -20.58
CA LEU A 118 -10.94 15.86 -21.68
C LEU A 118 -10.57 16.53 -23.00
N GLN A 119 -11.15 17.69 -23.32
CA GLN A 119 -10.83 18.41 -24.55
C GLN A 119 -9.33 18.74 -24.64
N ARG A 120 -8.74 19.17 -23.52
CA ARG A 120 -7.30 19.50 -23.39
C ARG A 120 -6.38 18.29 -23.39
N SER A 121 -6.89 17.07 -23.20
CA SER A 121 -6.08 15.84 -23.09
C SER A 121 -6.36 14.86 -24.22
N ARG A 122 -5.64 15.01 -25.34
CA ARG A 122 -5.71 14.07 -26.48
C ARG A 122 -5.44 12.63 -26.01
N SER A 123 -4.41 12.42 -25.20
CA SER A 123 -4.06 11.08 -24.70
C SER A 123 -5.19 10.44 -23.90
N LEU A 124 -5.87 11.20 -23.04
CA LEU A 124 -6.99 10.68 -22.25
C LEU A 124 -8.18 10.33 -23.16
N ARG A 125 -8.54 11.22 -24.10
CA ARG A 125 -9.58 10.93 -25.10
C ARG A 125 -9.29 9.68 -25.91
N GLU A 126 -8.04 9.46 -26.30
CA GLU A 126 -7.63 8.23 -27.01
C GLU A 126 -7.78 6.97 -26.15
N GLN A 127 -7.48 7.02 -24.85
CA GLN A 127 -7.71 5.88 -23.95
C GLN A 127 -9.20 5.56 -23.83
N LEU A 128 -10.04 6.57 -23.63
CA LEU A 128 -11.50 6.40 -23.57
C LEU A 128 -12.06 5.81 -24.88
N ARG A 129 -11.64 6.36 -26.02
CA ARG A 129 -12.04 5.88 -27.35
C ARG A 129 -11.59 4.44 -27.57
N ARG A 130 -10.36 4.09 -27.18
CA ARG A 130 -9.80 2.74 -27.32
C ARG A 130 -10.57 1.71 -26.50
N ALA A 131 -10.88 2.01 -25.23
CA ALA A 131 -11.64 1.11 -24.38
C ALA A 131 -13.05 0.87 -24.95
N ARG A 132 -13.73 1.94 -25.37
CA ARG A 132 -15.06 1.86 -26.02
C ARG A 132 -15.02 1.06 -27.33
N ALA A 133 -14.02 1.31 -28.20
CA ALA A 133 -13.85 0.60 -29.47
C ALA A 133 -13.59 -0.90 -29.28
N LYS A 134 -12.97 -1.28 -28.15
CA LYS A 134 -12.79 -2.68 -27.74
C LYS A 134 -14.01 -3.28 -27.04
N GLY A 135 -15.14 -2.57 -26.99
CA GLY A 135 -16.42 -3.06 -26.48
C GLY A 135 -16.63 -2.90 -24.98
N VAL A 136 -15.76 -2.16 -24.27
CA VAL A 136 -15.96 -1.89 -22.83
C VAL A 136 -17.13 -0.93 -22.65
N LYS A 137 -18.11 -1.35 -21.87
CA LYS A 137 -19.26 -0.54 -21.44
C LYS A 137 -19.17 -0.28 -19.95
N VAL A 138 -19.41 0.96 -19.53
CA VAL A 138 -19.46 1.33 -18.11
C VAL A 138 -20.87 1.77 -17.75
N ARG A 139 -21.37 1.30 -16.62
CA ARG A 139 -22.64 1.73 -16.04
C ARG A 139 -22.56 1.86 -14.53
N ARG A 140 -23.44 2.68 -13.97
CA ARG A 140 -23.69 2.73 -12.53
C ARG A 140 -24.42 1.45 -12.09
N LEU A 141 -24.15 1.03 -10.86
CA LEU A 141 -24.80 -0.06 -10.16
C LEU A 141 -25.73 0.51 -9.10
N ASP A 142 -26.88 -0.12 -8.92
CA ASP A 142 -27.77 0.15 -7.80
C ASP A 142 -27.33 -0.65 -6.56
N ALA A 143 -27.61 -0.14 -5.36
CA ALA A 143 -27.23 -0.80 -4.10
C ALA A 143 -27.79 -2.22 -3.99
N VAL A 144 -29.00 -2.45 -4.52
CA VAL A 144 -29.63 -3.78 -4.58
C VAL A 144 -28.80 -4.78 -5.38
N GLU A 145 -28.11 -4.35 -6.44
CA GLU A 145 -27.26 -5.24 -7.25
C GLU A 145 -26.01 -5.73 -6.50
N LEU A 146 -25.65 -5.06 -5.40
CA LEU A 146 -24.51 -5.37 -4.53
C LEU A 146 -24.93 -6.07 -3.22
N SER A 147 -26.21 -6.38 -3.09
CA SER A 147 -26.75 -7.08 -1.93
C SER A 147 -26.34 -8.56 -1.94
N PRO A 148 -26.20 -9.21 -0.76
CA PRO A 148 -25.86 -10.64 -0.68
C PRO A 148 -26.80 -11.49 -1.54
N GLY A 149 -26.25 -12.43 -2.31
CA GLY A 149 -27.02 -13.34 -3.18
C GLY A 149 -27.40 -12.78 -4.56
N HIS A 150 -27.12 -11.49 -4.85
CA HIS A 150 -27.33 -10.95 -6.19
C HIS A 150 -26.18 -11.35 -7.14
N PRO A 151 -26.45 -11.85 -8.37
CA PRO A 151 -25.40 -12.36 -9.28
C PRO A 151 -24.32 -11.34 -9.65
N MET A 152 -24.64 -10.04 -9.64
CA MET A 152 -23.65 -9.00 -9.89
C MET A 152 -22.61 -8.90 -8.78
N ARG A 153 -23.02 -9.08 -7.51
CA ARG A 153 -22.10 -9.09 -6.38
C ARG A 153 -21.06 -10.20 -6.54
N ASP A 154 -21.48 -11.41 -6.91
CA ASP A 154 -20.56 -12.54 -7.13
C ASP A 154 -19.55 -12.24 -8.24
N ARG A 155 -19.97 -11.54 -9.30
CA ARG A 155 -19.08 -11.12 -10.40
C ARG A 155 -18.08 -10.06 -9.95
N VAL A 156 -18.48 -9.14 -9.08
CA VAL A 156 -17.60 -8.13 -8.47
C VAL A 156 -16.63 -8.79 -7.49
N ASP A 157 -17.08 -9.72 -6.64
CA ASP A 157 -16.23 -10.49 -5.74
C ASP A 157 -15.17 -11.29 -6.50
N ALA A 158 -15.56 -11.93 -7.61
CA ALA A 158 -14.63 -12.62 -8.49
C ALA A 158 -13.61 -11.65 -9.12
N LEU A 159 -14.01 -10.43 -9.51
CA LEU A 159 -13.08 -9.40 -9.98
C LEU A 159 -12.10 -8.99 -8.87
N ILE A 160 -12.59 -8.72 -7.66
CA ILE A 160 -11.77 -8.32 -6.50
C ILE A 160 -10.74 -9.41 -6.21
N ALA A 161 -11.15 -10.69 -6.18
CA ALA A 161 -10.26 -11.81 -5.96
C ALA A 161 -9.14 -11.86 -7.03
N ARG A 162 -9.50 -11.80 -8.32
CA ARG A 162 -8.52 -11.78 -9.41
C ARG A 162 -7.57 -10.59 -9.31
N TRP A 163 -8.10 -9.41 -9.03
CA TRP A 163 -7.29 -8.21 -8.84
C TRP A 163 -6.33 -8.34 -7.65
N LEU A 164 -6.78 -8.85 -6.51
CA LEU A 164 -5.94 -9.10 -5.34
C LEU A 164 -4.81 -10.10 -5.64
N HIS A 165 -5.06 -11.12 -6.47
CA HIS A 165 -4.03 -12.07 -6.90
C HIS A 165 -2.94 -11.43 -7.77
N THR A 166 -3.24 -10.33 -8.46
CA THR A 166 -2.25 -9.61 -9.27
C THR A 166 -1.34 -8.70 -8.45
N ARG A 167 -1.73 -8.40 -7.19
CA ARG A 167 -0.98 -7.49 -6.34
C ARG A 167 0.29 -8.17 -5.81
N PRO A 168 1.46 -7.49 -5.92
CA PRO A 168 2.74 -8.08 -5.55
C PRO A 168 2.93 -8.21 -4.04
N MET A 169 2.14 -7.48 -3.24
CA MET A 169 2.21 -7.48 -1.77
C MET A 169 1.01 -8.19 -1.16
N ALA A 170 1.18 -8.64 0.10
CA ALA A 170 0.07 -9.14 0.88
C ALA A 170 -1.03 -8.06 1.03
N PRO A 171 -2.31 -8.45 1.14
CA PRO A 171 -3.40 -7.49 1.34
C PRO A 171 -3.15 -6.62 2.57
N MET A 172 -3.18 -5.30 2.37
CA MET A 172 -3.02 -4.33 3.45
C MET A 172 -4.33 -4.16 4.23
N GLY A 173 -4.22 -3.78 5.50
CA GLY A 173 -5.33 -3.35 6.36
C GLY A 173 -5.51 -1.84 6.33
N PHE A 174 -6.32 -1.32 7.24
CA PHE A 174 -6.55 0.13 7.40
C PHE A 174 -7.16 0.77 6.14
N LEU A 175 -6.94 2.06 5.86
CA LEU A 175 -7.57 2.88 4.81
C LEU A 175 -7.39 2.44 3.33
N VAL A 176 -6.96 1.20 3.08
CA VAL A 176 -6.70 0.65 1.74
C VAL A 176 -7.33 -0.72 1.53
N GLN A 177 -8.28 -1.08 2.39
CA GLN A 177 -9.07 -2.29 2.24
C GLN A 177 -10.15 -2.11 1.17
N VAL A 178 -10.51 -3.19 0.50
CA VAL A 178 -11.57 -3.19 -0.50
C VAL A 178 -12.84 -3.75 0.15
N HIS A 179 -13.73 -2.88 0.60
CA HIS A 179 -15.01 -3.23 1.22
C HIS A 179 -16.18 -2.50 0.54
N PRO A 180 -16.48 -2.81 -0.74
CA PRO A 180 -17.43 -2.03 -1.55
C PRO A 180 -18.89 -2.16 -1.10
N TYR A 181 -19.17 -3.05 -0.14
CA TYR A 181 -20.54 -3.36 0.32
C TYR A 181 -20.87 -2.73 1.67
N THR A 182 -19.92 -2.00 2.29
CA THR A 182 -20.17 -1.33 3.57
C THR A 182 -20.95 -0.04 3.33
N PHE A 183 -22.15 0.05 3.90
CA PHE A 183 -23.11 1.15 3.67
C PHE A 183 -23.34 1.41 2.16
N PRO A 184 -23.87 0.42 1.42
CA PRO A 184 -23.94 0.49 -0.04
C PRO A 184 -24.84 1.63 -0.55
N GLU A 185 -25.83 2.05 0.24
CA GLU A 185 -26.73 3.16 -0.08
C GLU A 185 -26.01 4.54 -0.07
N GLU A 186 -24.91 4.65 0.67
CA GLU A 186 -24.11 5.89 0.68
C GLU A 186 -23.08 5.91 -0.46
N ARG A 187 -22.82 4.77 -1.10
CA ARG A 187 -21.78 4.61 -2.12
C ARG A 187 -22.31 4.81 -3.53
N HIS A 188 -21.44 5.29 -4.41
CA HIS A 188 -21.68 5.24 -5.85
C HIS A 188 -20.76 4.20 -6.48
N SER A 189 -21.35 3.17 -7.06
CA SER A 189 -20.61 2.05 -7.65
C SER A 189 -20.78 2.02 -9.15
N PHE A 190 -19.70 1.76 -9.88
CA PHE A 190 -19.71 1.61 -11.33
C PHE A 190 -18.99 0.33 -11.72
N VAL A 191 -19.49 -0.31 -12.78
CA VAL A 191 -18.90 -1.53 -13.32
C VAL A 191 -18.51 -1.32 -14.77
N ALA A 192 -17.35 -1.84 -15.15
CA ALA A 192 -16.92 -1.96 -16.54
C ALA A 192 -17.16 -3.39 -17.00
N GLN A 193 -17.92 -3.56 -18.08
CA GLN A 193 -18.29 -4.84 -18.65
C GLN A 193 -17.73 -4.97 -20.07
N LEU A 194 -17.22 -6.16 -20.38
CA LEU A 194 -16.86 -6.58 -21.73
C LEU A 194 -17.69 -7.82 -22.08
N GLY A 195 -18.73 -7.64 -22.89
CA GLY A 195 -19.81 -8.64 -23.01
C GLY A 195 -20.50 -8.85 -21.66
N GLU A 196 -20.59 -10.09 -21.20
CA GLU A 196 -21.18 -10.43 -19.90
C GLU A 196 -20.18 -10.35 -18.73
N ARG A 197 -18.88 -10.26 -19.02
CA ARG A 197 -17.82 -10.30 -18.03
C ARG A 197 -17.59 -8.93 -17.40
N VAL A 198 -17.54 -8.91 -16.06
CA VAL A 198 -17.06 -7.75 -15.30
C VAL A 198 -15.53 -7.71 -15.37
N VAL A 199 -15.00 -6.63 -15.95
CA VAL A 199 -13.56 -6.41 -16.20
C VAL A 199 -13.01 -5.21 -15.43
N GLY A 200 -13.85 -4.44 -14.76
CA GLY A 200 -13.43 -3.36 -13.87
C GLY A 200 -14.55 -2.91 -12.96
N PHE A 201 -14.18 -2.25 -11.87
CA PHE A 201 -15.08 -1.74 -10.85
C PHE A 201 -14.54 -0.41 -10.33
N LEU A 202 -15.44 0.54 -10.08
CA LEU A 202 -15.15 1.80 -9.40
C LEU A 202 -16.10 1.96 -8.21
N GLY A 203 -15.55 1.99 -7.00
CA GLY A 203 -16.22 2.41 -5.78
C GLY A 203 -15.95 3.87 -5.48
N VAL A 204 -16.99 4.63 -5.16
CA VAL A 204 -16.93 6.04 -4.79
C VAL A 204 -17.68 6.24 -3.47
N ILE A 205 -17.03 6.92 -2.53
CA ILE A 205 -17.57 7.25 -1.21
C ILE A 205 -17.73 8.76 -1.04
N PRO A 206 -18.69 9.23 -0.22
CA PRO A 206 -18.90 10.65 0.00
C PRO A 206 -17.89 11.26 0.98
N ILE A 207 -17.63 12.55 0.80
CA ILE A 207 -16.91 13.43 1.71
C ILE A 207 -17.90 14.53 2.12
N TYR A 208 -18.77 14.20 3.08
CA TYR A 208 -19.99 14.96 3.34
C TYR A 208 -19.75 16.43 3.64
N ALA A 209 -18.80 16.76 4.53
CA ALA A 209 -18.56 18.15 4.92
C ALA A 209 -17.96 19.01 3.79
N ARG A 210 -17.52 18.39 2.68
CA ARG A 210 -17.07 19.07 1.46
C ARG A 210 -18.09 18.97 0.32
N GLY A 211 -19.20 18.28 0.53
CA GLY A 211 -20.11 17.85 -0.53
C GLY A 211 -19.40 17.07 -1.64
N GLY A 212 -18.30 16.38 -1.32
CA GLY A 212 -17.35 15.85 -2.31
C GLY A 212 -17.41 14.34 -2.48
N TRP A 213 -16.73 13.82 -3.49
CA TRP A 213 -16.59 12.38 -3.76
C TRP A 213 -15.13 11.93 -3.71
N PHE A 214 -14.87 10.82 -3.02
CA PHE A 214 -13.60 10.12 -3.06
C PHE A 214 -13.74 8.82 -3.87
N PHE A 215 -12.98 8.73 -4.95
CA PHE A 215 -12.89 7.55 -5.80
C PHE A 215 -11.88 6.60 -5.17
N GLU A 216 -12.41 5.73 -4.32
CA GLU A 216 -11.66 4.88 -3.40
C GLU A 216 -11.07 3.66 -4.11
N ASP A 217 -11.93 2.89 -4.79
CA ASP A 217 -11.60 1.58 -5.33
C ASP A 217 -11.71 1.58 -6.85
N PHE A 218 -10.62 1.75 -7.59
CA PHE A 218 -10.61 1.58 -9.05
C PHE A 218 -9.86 0.30 -9.46
N LEU A 219 -10.62 -0.78 -9.63
CA LEU A 219 -10.15 -2.13 -9.90
C LEU A 219 -10.23 -2.43 -11.40
N SER A 220 -9.23 -3.13 -11.94
CA SER A 220 -9.25 -3.64 -13.31
C SER A 220 -8.71 -5.06 -13.39
N ASP A 221 -9.36 -5.88 -14.19
CA ASP A 221 -8.91 -7.24 -14.52
C ASP A 221 -7.65 -7.16 -15.41
N PRO A 222 -6.65 -8.06 -15.26
CA PRO A 222 -5.50 -8.12 -16.17
C PRO A 222 -5.84 -8.22 -17.65
N ILE A 223 -6.98 -8.84 -17.99
CA ILE A 223 -7.43 -8.93 -19.40
C ILE A 223 -8.21 -7.69 -19.87
N ALA A 224 -8.46 -6.72 -18.98
CA ALA A 224 -9.22 -5.53 -19.32
C ALA A 224 -8.49 -4.70 -20.39
N PRO A 225 -9.19 -4.21 -21.42
CA PRO A 225 -8.62 -3.29 -22.38
C PRO A 225 -7.97 -2.05 -21.73
N ASN A 226 -6.81 -1.63 -22.24
CA ASN A 226 -6.22 -0.33 -21.89
C ASN A 226 -7.26 0.79 -22.08
N GLY A 227 -7.38 1.65 -21.07
CA GLY A 227 -8.41 2.69 -21.00
C GLY A 227 -9.61 2.34 -20.12
N THR A 228 -9.71 1.10 -19.59
CA THR A 228 -10.86 0.68 -18.76
C THR A 228 -10.97 1.48 -17.46
N VAL A 229 -9.85 1.70 -16.76
CA VAL A 229 -9.86 2.50 -15.53
C VAL A 229 -10.14 3.97 -15.83
N GLU A 230 -9.57 4.51 -16.89
CA GLU A 230 -9.85 5.86 -17.37
C GLU A 230 -11.34 6.03 -17.70
N LEU A 231 -11.97 5.02 -18.30
CA LEU A 231 -13.39 5.03 -18.64
C LEU A 231 -14.30 4.95 -17.41
N LEU A 232 -13.88 4.21 -16.37
CA LEU A 232 -14.56 4.21 -15.08
C LEU A 232 -14.48 5.58 -14.40
N ILE A 233 -13.28 6.19 -14.37
CA ILE A 233 -13.09 7.54 -13.81
C ILE A 233 -13.89 8.57 -14.60
N ASP A 234 -13.93 8.49 -15.94
CA ASP A 234 -14.77 9.36 -16.78
C ASP A 234 -16.26 9.23 -16.41
N ALA A 235 -16.77 8.01 -16.24
CA ALA A 235 -18.16 7.80 -15.82
C ALA A 235 -18.44 8.38 -14.44
N GLY A 236 -17.54 8.17 -13.47
CA GLY A 236 -17.67 8.72 -12.12
C GLY A 236 -17.62 10.24 -12.10
N MET A 237 -16.69 10.88 -12.83
CA MET A 237 -16.56 12.35 -12.90
C MET A 237 -17.79 12.97 -13.57
N ARG A 238 -18.31 12.37 -14.64
CA ARG A 238 -19.56 12.81 -15.29
C ARG A 238 -20.75 12.68 -14.36
N ALA A 239 -20.86 11.59 -13.62
CA ALA A 239 -21.90 11.43 -12.62
C ALA A 239 -21.78 12.48 -11.51
N ALA A 240 -20.56 12.75 -11.02
CA ALA A 240 -20.31 13.77 -10.02
C ALA A 240 -20.73 15.16 -10.53
N ALA A 241 -20.35 15.52 -11.75
CA ALA A 241 -20.75 16.78 -12.39
C ALA A 241 -22.28 16.90 -12.53
N ALA A 242 -22.95 15.83 -12.98
CA ALA A 242 -24.40 15.81 -13.11
C ALA A 242 -25.14 15.93 -11.76
N ASN A 243 -24.52 15.54 -10.66
CA ASN A 243 -25.05 15.69 -9.30
C ASN A 243 -24.59 17.00 -8.63
N GLY A 244 -23.92 17.90 -9.36
CA GLY A 244 -23.46 19.18 -8.81
C GLY A 244 -22.37 19.04 -7.75
N ILE A 245 -21.60 17.95 -7.76
CA ILE A 245 -20.54 17.70 -6.79
C ILE A 245 -19.36 18.64 -7.06
N PRO A 246 -18.98 19.54 -6.14
CA PRO A 246 -17.93 20.55 -6.37
C PRO A 246 -16.52 20.01 -6.18
N TYR A 247 -16.36 18.88 -5.48
CA TYR A 247 -15.06 18.34 -5.09
C TYR A 247 -14.96 16.86 -5.40
N ALA A 248 -13.93 16.46 -6.12
CA ALA A 248 -13.57 15.05 -6.29
C ALA A 248 -12.08 14.83 -6.04
N THR A 249 -11.73 13.66 -5.51
CA THR A 249 -10.35 13.21 -5.37
C THR A 249 -10.21 11.73 -5.69
N LEU A 250 -9.01 11.34 -6.13
CA LEU A 250 -8.59 9.95 -6.29
C LEU A 250 -7.73 9.49 -5.10
N GLY A 251 -7.68 10.28 -4.02
CA GLY A 251 -6.98 9.98 -2.78
C GLY A 251 -5.46 10.14 -2.83
N LEU A 252 -4.83 9.85 -1.70
CA LEU A 252 -3.39 10.01 -1.48
C LEU A 252 -2.52 9.35 -2.57
N VAL A 253 -1.47 10.06 -2.96
CA VAL A 253 -0.27 9.50 -3.58
C VAL A 253 0.85 9.62 -2.55
N PRO A 254 1.21 8.51 -1.88
CA PRO A 254 2.17 8.57 -0.80
C PRO A 254 3.58 8.82 -1.31
N LEU A 255 4.39 9.47 -0.48
CA LEU A 255 5.83 9.71 -0.67
C LEU A 255 6.17 10.54 -1.91
N VAL A 256 5.25 11.40 -2.37
CA VAL A 256 5.51 12.36 -3.46
C VAL A 256 5.29 13.80 -3.00
N GLY A 257 5.90 14.75 -3.71
CA GLY A 257 5.98 16.16 -3.30
C GLY A 257 7.20 16.44 -2.43
N GLU A 258 7.18 17.57 -1.72
CA GLU A 258 8.26 18.00 -0.83
C GLU A 258 8.25 17.21 0.47
N VAL A 259 8.71 15.97 0.41
CA VAL A 259 8.84 15.10 1.59
C VAL A 259 10.18 15.30 2.29
N GLY A 260 10.17 15.33 3.63
CA GLY A 260 11.36 15.53 4.45
C GLY A 260 12.41 14.41 4.33
N VAL A 261 13.64 14.65 4.79
CA VAL A 261 14.81 13.73 4.66
C VAL A 261 14.50 12.30 5.11
N ARG A 262 13.83 12.14 6.26
CA ARG A 262 13.50 10.81 6.82
C ARG A 262 12.50 10.05 5.96
N ILE A 263 11.52 10.74 5.37
CA ILE A 263 10.59 10.13 4.42
C ILE A 263 11.28 9.79 3.11
N ARG A 264 12.28 10.57 2.67
CA ARG A 264 13.07 10.20 1.48
C ARG A 264 13.80 8.87 1.67
N ALA A 265 14.27 8.57 2.88
CA ALA A 265 14.83 7.26 3.21
C ALA A 265 13.76 6.16 3.11
N VAL A 266 12.60 6.35 3.75
CA VAL A 266 11.46 5.40 3.65
C VAL A 266 11.03 5.21 2.19
N ARG A 267 10.96 6.28 1.39
CA ARG A 267 10.67 6.25 -0.04
C ARG A 267 11.69 5.42 -0.81
N ARG A 268 12.98 5.54 -0.50
CA ARG A 268 14.03 4.75 -1.16
C ARG A 268 13.82 3.24 -0.97
N TRP A 269 13.38 2.82 0.21
CA TRP A 269 13.04 1.43 0.49
C TRP A 269 11.65 1.04 -0.05
N GLY A 270 10.65 1.89 0.10
CA GLY A 270 9.28 1.67 -0.38
C GLY A 270 9.18 1.60 -1.90
N MET A 271 10.01 2.34 -2.65
CA MET A 271 10.09 2.27 -4.12
C MET A 271 10.50 0.88 -4.62
N LEU A 272 11.20 0.09 -3.80
CA LEU A 272 11.52 -1.30 -4.15
C LEU A 272 10.27 -2.19 -4.20
N LEU A 273 9.22 -1.80 -3.48
CA LEU A 273 7.97 -2.53 -3.30
C LEU A 273 6.78 -1.93 -4.06
N PHE A 274 6.77 -0.60 -4.29
CA PHE A 274 5.66 0.12 -4.90
C PHE A 274 6.10 1.31 -5.77
N ASP A 275 5.52 1.42 -6.96
CA ASP A 275 5.81 2.52 -7.91
C ASP A 275 4.94 3.76 -7.62
N PHE A 276 5.42 4.58 -6.68
CA PHE A 276 4.74 5.83 -6.29
C PHE A 276 4.74 6.87 -7.41
N ASP A 277 5.80 6.93 -8.22
CA ASP A 277 5.95 7.89 -9.30
C ASP A 277 5.03 7.54 -10.47
N GLY A 278 4.90 6.26 -10.81
CA GLY A 278 3.90 5.75 -11.74
C GLY A 278 2.47 6.04 -11.29
N LEU A 279 2.16 5.90 -9.99
CA LEU A 279 0.85 6.25 -9.44
C LEU A 279 0.58 7.77 -9.55
N ARG A 280 1.57 8.61 -9.24
CA ARG A 280 1.42 10.07 -9.42
C ARG A 280 1.23 10.43 -10.87
N ALA A 281 2.04 9.87 -11.76
CA ALA A 281 1.96 10.11 -13.19
C ALA A 281 0.61 9.66 -13.73
N PHE A 282 0.08 8.52 -13.28
CA PHE A 282 -1.26 8.05 -13.63
C PHE A 282 -2.33 9.06 -13.22
N LYS A 283 -2.39 9.43 -11.94
CA LYS A 283 -3.39 10.41 -11.46
C LYS A 283 -3.22 11.79 -12.09
N GLY A 284 -1.97 12.20 -12.36
CA GLY A 284 -1.64 13.47 -13.02
C GLY A 284 -2.10 13.56 -14.48
N ARG A 285 -2.27 12.44 -15.20
CA ARG A 285 -2.80 12.44 -16.58
C ARG A 285 -4.23 12.96 -16.67
N PHE A 286 -4.98 12.90 -15.58
CA PHE A 286 -6.32 13.46 -15.46
C PHE A 286 -6.31 14.96 -15.12
N ARG A 287 -5.13 15.61 -15.09
CA ARG A 287 -4.95 17.07 -14.93
C ARG A 287 -5.74 17.67 -13.75
N PRO A 288 -5.43 17.27 -12.49
CA PRO A 288 -6.06 17.87 -11.32
C PRO A 288 -5.82 19.38 -11.26
N ARG A 289 -6.77 20.10 -10.66
CA ARG A 289 -6.70 21.54 -10.40
C ARG A 289 -5.59 21.85 -9.40
N ALA A 290 -5.44 21.00 -8.39
CA ALA A 290 -4.47 21.16 -7.32
C ALA A 290 -4.01 19.81 -6.76
N TRP A 291 -2.94 19.85 -5.97
CA TRP A 291 -2.44 18.75 -5.16
C TRP A 291 -2.39 19.21 -3.71
N ASP A 292 -3.30 18.70 -2.89
CA ASP A 292 -3.39 19.06 -1.48
C ASP A 292 -2.42 18.19 -0.66
N PRO A 293 -1.62 18.78 0.23
CA PRO A 293 -0.68 18.02 1.05
C PRO A 293 -1.42 17.20 2.11
N ILE A 294 -0.94 15.98 2.32
CA ILE A 294 -1.45 15.04 3.31
C ILE A 294 -0.35 14.71 4.31
N TYR A 295 -0.74 14.62 5.57
CA TYR A 295 0.18 14.57 6.68
C TYR A 295 -0.07 13.38 7.60
N LEU A 296 1.01 13.01 8.28
CA LEU A 296 1.01 12.18 9.46
C LEU A 296 1.27 13.11 10.66
N SER A 297 0.20 13.42 11.40
CA SER A 297 0.25 14.29 12.57
C SER A 297 0.38 13.47 13.85
N TYR A 298 1.02 14.03 14.86
CA TYR A 298 1.19 13.39 16.17
C TYR A 298 1.29 14.46 17.26
N PRO A 299 0.97 14.13 18.53
CA PRO A 299 1.02 15.10 19.63
C PRO A 299 2.43 15.67 19.85
N PRO A 300 2.55 16.89 20.43
CA PRO A 300 3.83 17.47 20.82
C PRO A 300 4.63 16.52 21.72
N GLY A 301 5.96 16.47 21.53
CA GLY A 301 6.83 15.52 22.21
C GLY A 301 6.83 14.10 21.61
N GLY A 302 5.94 13.81 20.66
CA GLY A 302 5.95 12.56 19.89
C GLY A 302 7.13 12.45 18.93
N SER A 303 7.57 11.22 18.68
CA SER A 303 8.62 10.93 17.69
C SER A 303 8.01 10.73 16.30
N SER A 304 8.48 11.53 15.32
CA SER A 304 8.18 11.34 13.89
C SER A 304 8.45 9.90 13.41
N TRP A 305 9.54 9.29 13.89
CA TRP A 305 9.90 7.92 13.50
C TRP A 305 8.95 6.90 14.13
N GLY A 306 8.56 7.12 15.39
CA GLY A 306 7.54 6.32 16.08
C GLY A 306 6.21 6.33 15.33
N ALA A 307 5.74 7.53 14.94
CA ALA A 307 4.50 7.68 14.18
C ALA A 307 4.55 6.94 12.82
N ILE A 308 5.70 6.94 12.12
CA ILE A 308 5.87 6.18 10.88
C ILE A 308 5.74 4.68 11.15
N ILE A 309 6.41 4.14 12.17
CA ILE A 309 6.31 2.71 12.53
C ILE A 309 4.86 2.37 12.88
N ASP A 310 4.21 3.20 13.68
CA ASP A 310 2.84 2.97 14.13
C ASP A 310 1.88 2.96 12.94
N ALA A 311 2.02 3.90 12.00
CA ALA A 311 1.25 3.91 10.75
C ALA A 311 1.51 2.67 9.88
N LEU A 312 2.78 2.28 9.65
CA LEU A 312 3.11 1.06 8.91
C LEU A 312 2.55 -0.19 9.59
N THR A 313 2.54 -0.21 10.92
CA THR A 313 1.98 -1.32 11.71
C THR A 313 0.47 -1.42 11.53
N ALA A 314 -0.23 -0.28 11.46
CA ALA A 314 -1.67 -0.24 11.15
C ALA A 314 -2.00 -0.83 9.77
N PHE A 315 -1.16 -0.59 8.75
CA PHE A 315 -1.33 -1.21 7.43
C PHE A 315 -1.02 -2.71 7.42
N SER A 316 -0.15 -3.19 8.32
CA SER A 316 0.21 -4.61 8.43
C SER A 316 -0.82 -5.39 9.24
N ARG A 317 -1.68 -6.17 8.59
CA ARG A 317 -2.62 -7.07 9.26
C ARG A 317 -1.85 -8.13 10.07
N GLY A 318 -1.92 -8.07 11.40
CA GLY A 318 -1.20 -9.01 12.28
C GLY A 318 0.29 -8.71 12.51
N GLY A 319 0.74 -7.50 12.16
CA GLY A 319 2.09 -7.00 12.46
C GLY A 319 3.08 -7.09 11.30
N LEU A 320 4.15 -6.29 11.40
CA LEU A 320 5.11 -6.05 10.33
C LEU A 320 5.87 -7.31 9.89
N LEU A 321 6.25 -8.17 10.83
CA LEU A 321 7.00 -9.40 10.52
C LEU A 321 6.16 -10.41 9.73
N ALA A 322 4.93 -10.66 10.20
CA ALA A 322 4.00 -11.56 9.51
C ALA A 322 3.65 -11.03 8.12
N PHE A 323 3.38 -9.72 8.00
CA PHE A 323 3.13 -9.07 6.71
C PHE A 323 4.33 -9.15 5.76
N GLY A 324 5.55 -8.94 6.27
CA GLY A 324 6.79 -9.07 5.52
C GLY A 324 6.98 -10.48 4.99
N ALA A 325 6.81 -11.50 5.84
CA ALA A 325 6.89 -12.90 5.45
C ALA A 325 5.84 -13.26 4.39
N GLN A 326 4.58 -12.86 4.58
CA GLN A 326 3.51 -13.10 3.60
C GLN A 326 3.78 -12.40 2.26
N THR A 327 4.32 -11.17 2.30
CA THR A 327 4.68 -10.42 1.09
C THR A 327 5.82 -11.11 0.33
N LEU A 328 6.85 -11.61 1.03
CA LEU A 328 7.94 -12.37 0.44
C LEU A 328 7.44 -13.67 -0.21
N LEU A 329 6.52 -14.38 0.44
CA LEU A 329 5.92 -15.62 -0.08
C LEU A 329 4.99 -15.38 -1.28
N ARG A 330 4.28 -14.25 -1.32
CA ARG A 330 3.32 -13.92 -2.38
C ARG A 330 3.97 -13.36 -3.65
N GLY A 331 5.06 -12.60 -3.49
CA GLY A 331 5.69 -11.86 -4.59
C GLY A 331 7.15 -12.26 -4.82
N PRO A 332 7.45 -13.25 -5.70
CA PRO A 332 8.82 -13.70 -5.90
C PRO A 332 9.75 -12.61 -6.45
N ALA A 333 9.22 -11.62 -7.19
CA ALA A 333 10.01 -10.48 -7.65
C ALA A 333 10.47 -9.58 -6.50
N ILE A 334 9.62 -9.36 -5.48
CA ILE A 334 9.98 -8.58 -4.29
C ILE A 334 11.04 -9.34 -3.49
N ALA A 335 10.83 -10.64 -3.25
CA ALA A 335 11.79 -11.47 -2.54
C ALA A 335 13.18 -11.46 -3.20
N ILE A 336 13.23 -11.58 -4.53
CA ILE A 336 14.49 -11.53 -5.29
C ILE A 336 15.18 -10.17 -5.19
N ARG A 337 14.44 -9.06 -5.21
CA ARG A 337 15.04 -7.72 -5.01
C ARG A 337 15.63 -7.58 -3.62
N VAL A 338 14.90 -8.02 -2.59
CA VAL A 338 15.37 -7.99 -1.20
C VAL A 338 16.64 -8.82 -1.07
N LEU A 339 16.68 -10.02 -1.65
CA LEU A 339 17.89 -10.86 -1.69
C LEU A 339 19.07 -10.15 -2.36
N ALA A 340 18.87 -9.53 -3.54
CA ALA A 340 19.94 -8.79 -4.22
C ALA A 340 20.48 -7.62 -3.36
N VAL A 341 19.58 -6.88 -2.70
CA VAL A 341 19.95 -5.75 -1.82
C VAL A 341 20.68 -6.23 -0.56
N LEU A 342 20.25 -7.33 0.05
CA LEU A 342 20.89 -7.90 1.23
C LEU A 342 22.24 -8.55 0.90
N LEU A 343 22.42 -9.06 -0.32
CA LEU A 343 23.68 -9.63 -0.78
C LEU A 343 24.77 -8.56 -0.89
N ALA A 344 24.44 -7.36 -1.40
CA ALA A 344 25.43 -6.28 -1.60
C ALA A 344 26.27 -5.91 -0.35
N PRO A 345 25.72 -5.64 0.84
CA PRO A 345 26.52 -5.35 2.03
C PRO A 345 27.30 -6.58 2.51
N TRP A 346 26.77 -7.80 2.33
CA TRP A 346 27.49 -9.03 2.64
C TRP A 346 28.74 -9.18 1.75
N THR A 347 28.58 -8.99 0.45
CA THR A 347 29.69 -8.99 -0.52
C THR A 347 30.73 -7.92 -0.21
N LEU A 348 30.28 -6.74 0.23
CA LEU A 348 31.18 -5.68 0.68
C LEU A 348 31.97 -6.12 1.92
N LEU A 349 31.33 -6.72 2.92
CA LEU A 349 32.01 -7.28 4.10
C LEU A 349 33.04 -8.34 3.71
N LEU A 350 32.72 -9.22 2.75
CA LEU A 350 33.65 -10.22 2.23
C LEU A 350 34.87 -9.60 1.55
N SER A 351 34.73 -8.41 0.95
CA SER A 351 35.85 -7.71 0.30
C SER A 351 36.82 -7.04 1.28
N LEU A 352 36.38 -6.79 2.53
CA LEU A 352 37.20 -6.11 3.53
C LEU A 352 38.35 -7.01 4.04
N PRO A 353 39.47 -6.44 4.51
CA PRO A 353 40.58 -7.23 5.05
C PRO A 353 40.22 -8.10 6.26
N VAL A 354 39.18 -7.71 7.01
CA VAL A 354 38.70 -8.44 8.20
C VAL A 354 38.15 -9.83 7.85
N SER A 355 37.69 -10.05 6.62
CA SER A 355 37.14 -11.34 6.19
C SER A 355 38.23 -12.39 5.92
N ARG A 356 39.52 -12.03 5.88
CA ARG A 356 40.63 -12.94 5.60
C ARG A 356 40.69 -14.15 6.53
N ALA A 357 40.29 -13.97 7.80
CA ALA A 357 40.27 -15.06 8.78
C ALA A 357 39.31 -16.20 8.40
N TRP A 358 38.27 -15.89 7.62
CA TRP A 358 37.19 -16.79 7.25
C TRP A 358 37.45 -17.57 5.95
N PHE A 359 38.61 -17.38 5.31
CA PHE A 359 38.93 -18.06 4.05
C PHE A 359 40.30 -18.75 4.09
N PRO A 360 40.43 -19.95 3.48
CA PRO A 360 41.71 -20.65 3.40
C PRO A 360 42.79 -19.89 2.59
N SER A 361 42.38 -19.04 1.64
CA SER A 361 43.28 -18.27 0.78
C SER A 361 42.66 -16.95 0.29
N GLU A 362 43.51 -16.01 -0.13
CA GLU A 362 43.08 -14.77 -0.81
C GLU A 362 42.33 -15.07 -2.11
N ALA A 363 42.76 -16.10 -2.86
CA ALA A 363 42.10 -16.49 -4.11
C ALA A 363 40.68 -17.01 -3.88
N SER A 364 40.45 -17.83 -2.85
CA SER A 364 39.11 -18.30 -2.48
C SER A 364 38.20 -17.15 -2.05
N ARG A 365 38.73 -16.18 -1.29
CA ARG A 365 37.96 -15.00 -0.87
C ARG A 365 37.49 -14.17 -2.06
N TRP A 366 38.39 -13.87 -3.00
CA TRP A 366 38.03 -13.11 -4.20
C TRP A 366 37.12 -13.90 -5.15
N GLY A 367 37.25 -15.22 -5.20
CA GLY A 367 36.31 -16.10 -5.90
C GLY A 367 34.87 -15.92 -5.41
N TRP A 368 34.67 -15.91 -4.08
CA TRP A 368 33.36 -15.65 -3.46
C TRP A 368 32.81 -14.26 -3.74
N VAL A 369 33.66 -13.22 -3.66
CA VAL A 369 33.25 -11.84 -3.99
C VAL A 369 32.77 -11.74 -5.45
N ILE A 370 33.48 -12.37 -6.40
CA ILE A 370 33.10 -12.36 -7.81
C ILE A 370 31.78 -13.12 -8.02
N PHE A 371 31.63 -14.28 -7.38
CA PHE A 371 30.40 -15.07 -7.42
C PHE A 371 29.20 -14.26 -6.91
N ASP A 372 29.33 -13.63 -5.74
CA ASP A 372 28.29 -12.80 -5.14
C ASP A 372 27.90 -11.61 -6.03
N ILE A 373 28.89 -10.92 -6.63
CA ILE A 373 28.62 -9.83 -7.58
C ILE A 373 27.82 -10.36 -8.77
N ALA A 374 28.19 -11.51 -9.33
CA ALA A 374 27.47 -12.12 -10.44
C ALA A 374 26.04 -12.52 -10.06
N VAL A 375 25.85 -13.13 -8.88
CA VAL A 375 24.54 -13.48 -8.32
C VAL A 375 23.70 -12.22 -8.09
N CYS A 376 24.27 -11.17 -7.50
CA CYS A 376 23.59 -9.90 -7.25
C CYS A 376 23.08 -9.25 -8.55
N VAL A 377 23.94 -9.15 -9.58
CA VAL A 377 23.55 -8.61 -10.89
C VAL A 377 22.47 -9.48 -11.54
N ALA A 378 22.59 -10.80 -11.45
CA ALA A 378 21.64 -11.73 -12.03
C ALA A 378 20.28 -11.72 -11.32
N LEU A 379 20.25 -11.62 -9.99
CA LEU A 379 19.03 -11.42 -9.19
C LEU A 379 18.37 -10.08 -9.55
N TYR A 380 19.15 -9.00 -9.68
CA TYR A 380 18.62 -7.69 -10.09
C TYR A 380 17.94 -7.76 -11.46
N ARG A 381 18.62 -8.34 -12.47
CA ARG A 381 18.06 -8.56 -13.81
C ARG A 381 16.81 -9.43 -13.78
N LEU A 382 16.83 -10.51 -13.00
CA LEU A 382 15.69 -11.42 -12.86
C LEU A 382 14.48 -10.70 -12.23
N SER A 383 14.72 -9.72 -11.36
CA SER A 383 13.68 -8.93 -10.72
C SER A 383 13.03 -7.88 -11.63
N GLU A 384 13.75 -7.38 -12.64
CA GLU A 384 13.20 -6.47 -13.65
C GLU A 384 12.46 -7.24 -14.74
N ARG A 385 13.08 -8.33 -15.22
CA ARG A 385 12.54 -9.16 -16.29
C ARG A 385 12.70 -10.63 -15.90
N TRP A 386 11.57 -11.24 -15.59
CA TRP A 386 11.56 -12.65 -15.20
C TRP A 386 11.96 -13.53 -16.38
N ASN A 387 13.01 -14.32 -16.21
CA ASN A 387 13.45 -15.31 -17.17
C ASN A 387 13.59 -16.67 -16.48
N ARG A 388 12.80 -17.65 -16.91
CA ARG A 388 12.74 -18.98 -16.30
C ARG A 388 14.09 -19.71 -16.36
N ARG A 389 14.87 -19.54 -17.44
CA ARG A 389 16.20 -20.15 -17.56
C ARG A 389 17.16 -19.54 -16.55
N LEU A 390 17.22 -18.21 -16.49
CA LEU A 390 18.06 -17.48 -15.53
C LEU A 390 17.69 -17.84 -14.08
N ALA A 391 16.41 -17.91 -13.75
CA ALA A 391 15.94 -18.34 -12.43
C ALA A 391 16.41 -19.77 -12.07
N THR A 392 16.44 -20.67 -13.04
CA THR A 392 16.92 -22.05 -12.83
C THR A 392 18.42 -22.06 -12.56
N VAL A 393 19.19 -21.38 -13.40
CA VAL A 393 20.64 -21.29 -13.27
C VAL A 393 21.00 -20.67 -11.92
N LEU A 394 20.33 -19.58 -11.52
CA LEU A 394 20.55 -18.95 -10.21
C LEU A 394 20.16 -19.85 -9.06
N ALA A 395 18.99 -20.50 -9.11
CA ALA A 395 18.55 -21.38 -8.04
C ALA A 395 19.52 -22.56 -7.85
N THR A 396 20.04 -23.13 -8.93
CA THR A 396 21.05 -24.19 -8.88
C THR A 396 22.39 -23.67 -8.37
N ALA A 397 22.85 -22.51 -8.84
CA ALA A 397 24.11 -21.91 -8.40
C ALA A 397 24.10 -21.58 -6.91
N ILE A 398 23.02 -20.98 -6.41
CA ILE A 398 22.86 -20.64 -4.98
C ILE A 398 22.66 -21.90 -4.14
N ALA A 399 22.03 -22.95 -4.67
CA ALA A 399 21.92 -24.23 -3.97
C ALA A 399 23.30 -24.90 -3.79
N LEU A 400 24.14 -24.87 -4.82
CA LEU A 400 25.51 -25.37 -4.76
C LEU A 400 26.36 -24.55 -3.79
N ASP A 401 26.21 -23.23 -3.79
CA ASP A 401 26.80 -22.33 -2.79
C ASP A 401 26.35 -22.72 -1.37
N ALA A 402 25.04 -22.90 -1.12
CA ALA A 402 24.55 -23.27 0.21
C ALA A 402 25.20 -24.56 0.74
N VAL A 403 25.40 -25.56 -0.14
CA VAL A 403 26.10 -26.81 0.20
C VAL A 403 27.59 -26.57 0.48
N LEU A 404 28.26 -25.77 -0.36
CA LEU A 404 29.68 -25.45 -0.22
C LEU A 404 29.94 -24.63 1.06
N THR A 405 29.10 -23.65 1.33
CA THR A 405 29.14 -22.80 2.52
C THR A 405 28.84 -23.59 3.79
N LEU A 406 27.90 -24.56 3.75
CA LEU A 406 27.70 -25.50 4.86
C LEU A 406 28.94 -26.37 5.10
N PHE A 407 29.58 -26.87 4.04
CA PHE A 407 30.79 -27.65 4.16
C PHE A 407 31.94 -26.83 4.76
N GLN A 408 32.14 -25.59 4.27
CA GLN A 408 33.12 -24.66 4.84
C GLN A 408 32.83 -24.36 6.31
N ALA A 409 31.58 -24.10 6.66
CA ALA A 409 31.15 -23.84 8.03
C ALA A 409 31.52 -24.99 8.98
N VAL A 410 31.24 -26.24 8.58
CA VAL A 410 31.47 -27.43 9.41
C VAL A 410 32.96 -27.79 9.52
N PHE A 411 33.69 -27.78 8.42
CA PHE A 411 35.05 -28.31 8.37
C PHE A 411 36.14 -27.25 8.57
N TYR A 412 35.84 -25.97 8.28
CA TYR A 412 36.82 -24.88 8.36
C TYR A 412 36.50 -23.87 9.47
N ASP A 413 35.28 -23.33 9.51
CA ASP A 413 34.94 -22.20 10.40
C ASP A 413 34.66 -22.62 11.85
N LEU A 414 33.80 -23.63 12.08
CA LEU A 414 33.44 -24.15 13.41
C LEU A 414 34.66 -24.56 14.27
N PRO A 415 35.70 -25.19 13.71
CA PRO A 415 36.92 -25.53 14.47
C PRO A 415 37.81 -24.33 14.82
N ARG A 416 37.65 -23.17 14.16
CA ARG A 416 38.53 -22.00 14.28
C ARG A 416 37.90 -20.82 14.99
N HIS A 417 36.58 -20.82 15.10
CA HIS A 417 35.82 -19.72 15.64
C HIS A 417 34.85 -20.20 16.72
N HIS A 418 34.90 -19.56 17.89
CA HIS A 418 34.18 -20.04 19.08
C HIS A 418 33.37 -18.94 19.79
N THR A 419 33.48 -17.69 19.35
CA THR A 419 32.71 -16.62 20.00
C THR A 419 31.23 -16.71 19.59
N PRO A 420 30.30 -16.25 20.44
CA PRO A 420 28.87 -16.19 20.07
C PRO A 420 28.61 -15.37 18.80
N LEU A 421 29.43 -14.34 18.54
CA LEU A 421 29.34 -13.52 17.34
C LEU A 421 29.75 -14.33 16.11
N ASP A 422 30.83 -15.10 16.19
CA ASP A 422 31.29 -15.93 15.09
C ASP A 422 30.26 -17.01 14.71
N LEU A 423 29.68 -17.66 15.71
CA LEU A 423 28.61 -18.64 15.51
C LEU A 423 27.39 -18.00 14.83
N GLY A 424 27.08 -16.73 15.17
CA GLY A 424 26.06 -15.95 14.49
C GLY A 424 26.37 -15.69 13.01
N VAL A 425 27.62 -15.35 12.69
CA VAL A 425 28.07 -15.14 11.30
C VAL A 425 27.97 -16.43 10.49
N ILE A 426 28.42 -17.57 11.05
CA ILE A 426 28.32 -18.89 10.42
C ILE A 426 26.85 -19.25 10.14
N LEU A 427 25.97 -19.04 11.13
CA LEU A 427 24.54 -19.32 10.98
C LEU A 427 23.93 -18.50 9.84
N VAL A 428 24.23 -17.20 9.77
CA VAL A 428 23.74 -16.33 8.68
C VAL A 428 24.28 -16.78 7.33
N ALA A 429 25.58 -17.10 7.25
CA ALA A 429 26.23 -17.56 6.02
C ALA A 429 25.59 -18.83 5.44
N VAL A 430 25.16 -19.77 6.29
CA VAL A 430 24.49 -21.01 5.85
C VAL A 430 23.00 -20.79 5.56
N MET A 431 22.30 -20.03 6.41
CA MET A 431 20.85 -19.84 6.29
C MET A 431 20.44 -18.96 5.10
N ALA A 432 21.23 -17.93 4.80
CA ALA A 432 20.92 -16.98 3.73
C ALA A 432 20.82 -17.62 2.32
N PRO A 433 21.83 -18.37 1.82
CA PRO A 433 21.76 -19.00 0.50
C PRO A 433 20.72 -20.13 0.46
N THR A 434 20.50 -20.84 1.58
CA THR A 434 19.44 -21.85 1.71
C THR A 434 18.05 -21.22 1.53
N ALA A 435 17.77 -20.13 2.25
CA ALA A 435 16.51 -19.40 2.14
C ALA A 435 16.33 -18.80 0.73
N ALA A 436 17.39 -18.22 0.16
CA ALA A 436 17.38 -17.68 -1.21
C ALA A 436 17.03 -18.75 -2.25
N THR A 437 17.58 -19.95 -2.11
CA THR A 437 17.30 -21.11 -2.98
C THR A 437 15.82 -21.47 -2.93
N ILE A 438 15.25 -21.62 -1.73
CA ILE A 438 13.82 -21.96 -1.55
C ILE A 438 12.93 -20.90 -2.20
N LEU A 439 13.22 -19.61 -1.97
CA LEU A 439 12.44 -18.50 -2.54
C LEU A 439 12.48 -18.48 -4.07
N LEU A 440 13.62 -18.76 -4.69
CA LEU A 440 13.73 -18.84 -6.15
C LEU A 440 12.94 -20.01 -6.73
N TRP A 441 12.94 -21.17 -6.06
CA TRP A 441 12.14 -22.33 -6.47
C TRP A 441 10.63 -22.09 -6.32
N ILE A 442 10.19 -21.47 -5.23
CA ILE A 442 8.79 -21.03 -5.04
C ILE A 442 8.40 -20.05 -6.16
N GLY A 443 9.25 -19.05 -6.43
CA GLY A 443 8.99 -18.07 -7.48
C GLY A 443 8.87 -18.67 -8.88
N ARG A 444 9.67 -19.69 -9.17
CA ARG A 444 9.58 -20.47 -10.41
C ARG A 444 8.26 -21.23 -10.51
N ALA A 445 7.81 -21.89 -9.44
CA ALA A 445 6.56 -22.63 -9.43
C ALA A 445 5.35 -21.69 -9.60
N HIS A 446 5.34 -20.55 -8.90
CA HIS A 446 4.20 -19.63 -8.87
C HIS A 446 3.97 -18.91 -10.20
N ARG A 447 5.02 -18.63 -10.99
CA ARG A 447 4.90 -18.02 -12.32
C ARG A 447 4.83 -19.03 -13.47
N GLY A 448 5.03 -20.31 -13.19
CA GLY A 448 4.83 -21.39 -14.16
C GLY A 448 3.35 -21.75 -14.39
N SER A 449 2.48 -21.51 -13.41
CA SER A 449 1.04 -21.79 -13.49
C SER A 449 0.21 -20.66 -14.11
N VAL A 450 0.76 -19.44 -14.23
CA VAL A 450 0.07 -18.25 -14.75
C VAL A 450 0.32 -18.04 -16.26
N GLY A 451 1.23 -18.81 -16.86
CA GLY A 451 1.61 -18.71 -18.28
C GLY A 451 1.40 -19.99 -19.08
N GLY A 452 0.48 -20.86 -18.64
CA GLY A 452 0.02 -22.04 -19.37
C GLY A 452 -1.30 -21.78 -20.06
#